data_AF-A0A7X2N2U7-F1
#
_entry.id   AF-A0A7X2N2U7-F1
#
_cell.length_a   1.000
_cell.length_b   1.000
_cell.length_c   1.000
_cell.angle_alpha   90.00
_cell.angle_beta   90.00
_cell.angle_gamma   90.00
#
_symmetry.space_group_name_H-M   'P 1'
#
loop_
_entity.id
_entity.type
_entity.pdbx_description
1 polymer ?
#
loop_
_entity_poly.entity_id
_entity_poly.type
_entity_poly.pdbx_seq_one_letter_code
_entity_poly.pdbx_strand_id
1 'polypeptide(L)'
;MGLECIKNGIECIKKNKWVTYEDSFPFYHPDILKLEENLYQSLCMDFNCIENYSLIKNKEIETLTLTELYSYISYIFKNEQFVIGFIDQYCENGILLKLLERVIQWQN
;
A
#
# COMPACT_ATOMS: atom_id res chain seq x y z
N MET A 1 5.14 -16.28 1.77
CA MET A 1 4.46 -14.98 1.99
C MET A 1 3.06 -15.08 1.41
N GLY A 2 2.06 -14.46 2.05
CA GLY A 2 0.66 -14.54 1.63
C GLY A 2 0.36 -13.77 0.34
N LEU A 3 0.93 -14.19 -0.80
CA LEU A 3 0.67 -13.58 -2.11
C LEU A 3 -0.82 -13.43 -2.42
N GLU A 4 -1.65 -14.29 -1.84
CA GLU A 4 -3.12 -14.21 -1.92
C GLU A 4 -3.68 -12.91 -1.32
N CYS A 5 -3.14 -12.39 -0.20
CA CYS A 5 -3.62 -11.12 0.36
C CYS A 5 -3.28 -9.94 -0.56
N ILE A 6 -2.08 -9.95 -1.16
CA ILE A 6 -1.66 -8.91 -2.11
C ILE A 6 -2.52 -8.98 -3.37
N LYS A 7 -2.78 -10.19 -3.89
CA LYS A 7 -3.68 -10.39 -5.03
C LYS A 7 -5.10 -9.90 -4.74
N ASN A 8 -5.63 -10.20 -3.56
CA ASN A 8 -6.95 -9.71 -3.14
C ASN A 8 -6.99 -8.18 -3.00
N GLY A 9 -5.93 -7.57 -2.47
CA GLY A 9 -5.77 -6.12 -2.40
C GLY A 9 -5.73 -5.47 -3.79
N ILE A 10 -4.98 -6.06 -4.73
CA ILE A 10 -4.95 -5.63 -6.14
C ILE A 10 -6.34 -5.70 -6.77
N GLU A 11 -7.07 -6.80 -6.56
CA GLU A 11 -8.42 -6.98 -7.10
C GLU A 11 -9.41 -5.97 -6.50
N CYS A 12 -9.33 -5.71 -5.20
CA CYS A 12 -10.05 -4.62 -4.55
C CYS A 12 -9.72 -3.29 -5.24
N ILE A 13 -8.43 -3.04 -5.51
CA ILE A 13 -8.01 -1.79 -6.12
C ILE A 13 -8.58 -1.58 -7.53
N LYS A 14 -8.66 -2.65 -8.32
CA LYS A 14 -9.17 -2.59 -9.69
C LYS A 14 -10.70 -2.43 -9.77
N LYS A 15 -11.44 -2.88 -8.75
CA LYS A 15 -12.92 -2.97 -8.78
C LYS A 15 -13.63 -1.78 -8.17
N ASN A 16 -12.99 -1.09 -7.23
CA ASN A 16 -13.65 -0.05 -6.46
C ASN A 16 -13.52 1.33 -7.09
N LYS A 17 -14.57 2.16 -6.89
CA LYS A 17 -14.47 3.61 -7.03
C LYS A 17 -14.02 4.16 -5.68
N TRP A 18 -12.93 4.90 -5.65
CA TRP A 18 -12.34 5.42 -4.43
C TRP A 18 -13.18 6.57 -3.90
N VAL A 19 -13.95 6.26 -2.85
CA VAL A 19 -14.75 7.20 -2.09
C VAL A 19 -14.32 7.01 -0.65
N THR A 20 -14.00 8.11 0.03
CA THR A 20 -13.62 8.09 1.44
C THR A 20 -14.75 7.49 2.28
N TYR A 21 -14.41 6.50 3.10
CA TYR A 21 -15.38 5.82 3.96
C TYR A 21 -15.42 6.55 5.31
N GLU A 22 -16.38 7.46 5.48
CA GLU A 22 -16.49 8.31 6.69
C GLU A 22 -16.86 7.53 7.97
N ASP A 23 -17.40 6.32 7.85
CA ASP A 23 -17.97 5.55 8.97
C ASP A 23 -17.00 4.54 9.64
N SER A 24 -15.74 4.47 9.21
CA SER A 24 -14.74 3.57 9.80
C SER A 24 -13.40 4.26 9.98
N PHE A 25 -12.73 4.09 11.13
CA PHE A 25 -11.31 4.44 11.25
C PHE A 25 -10.46 3.17 11.14
N PRO A 26 -9.52 3.08 10.20
CA PRO A 26 -9.20 4.11 9.20
C PRO A 26 -10.22 4.20 8.03
N PHE A 27 -10.30 5.38 7.40
CA PHE A 27 -11.42 5.83 6.54
C PHE A 27 -11.36 5.33 5.08
N TYR A 28 -11.04 4.05 4.90
CA TYR A 28 -10.92 3.41 3.58
C TYR A 28 -11.57 2.03 3.51
N HIS A 29 -11.66 1.49 2.29
CA HIS A 29 -12.35 0.25 2.00
C HIS A 29 -11.88 -0.92 2.88
N PRO A 30 -12.78 -1.76 3.44
CA PRO A 30 -12.43 -2.86 4.35
C PRO A 30 -11.40 -3.87 3.80
N ASP A 31 -11.40 -4.13 2.49
CA ASP A 31 -10.40 -5.00 1.87
C ASP A 31 -8.99 -4.39 1.87
N ILE A 32 -8.87 -3.06 1.85
CA ILE A 32 -7.59 -2.35 2.00
C ILE A 32 -7.13 -2.41 3.46
N LEU A 33 -8.07 -2.34 4.42
CA LEU A 33 -7.77 -2.58 5.84
C LEU A 33 -7.25 -3.99 6.06
N LYS A 34 -7.92 -4.98 5.47
CA LYS A 34 -7.46 -6.37 5.52
C LYS A 34 -6.10 -6.55 4.85
N LEU A 35 -5.80 -5.83 3.77
CA LEU A 35 -4.47 -5.82 3.16
C LEU A 35 -3.42 -5.28 4.14
N GLU A 36 -3.68 -4.14 4.78
CA GLU A 36 -2.80 -3.54 5.79
C GLU A 36 -2.52 -4.50 6.95
N GLU A 37 -3.57 -5.08 7.55
CA GLU A 37 -3.46 -6.04 8.65
C GLU A 37 -2.57 -7.23 8.28
N ASN A 38 -2.73 -7.77 7.06
CA ASN A 38 -1.89 -8.87 6.58
C ASN A 38 -0.44 -8.45 6.36
N LEU A 39 -0.19 -7.23 5.86
CA LEU A 39 1.16 -6.70 5.70
C LEU A 39 1.85 -6.52 7.06
N TYR A 40 1.13 -6.05 8.08
CA TYR A 40 1.62 -5.97 9.46
C TYR A 40 1.90 -7.34 10.07
N GLN A 41 0.96 -8.29 9.96
CA GLN A 41 1.12 -9.64 10.51
C GLN A 41 2.27 -10.40 9.86
N SER A 42 2.57 -10.12 8.59
CA SER A 42 3.71 -10.70 7.88
C SER A 42 5.04 -9.98 8.14
N LEU A 43 5.08 -8.98 9.05
CA LEU A 43 6.22 -8.12 9.36
C LEU A 43 6.85 -7.45 8.12
N CYS A 44 6.09 -7.36 7.02
CA CYS A 44 6.54 -6.75 5.77
C CYS A 44 6.39 -5.22 5.80
N MET A 45 6.09 -4.64 6.95
CA MET A 45 5.96 -3.20 7.14
C MET A 45 7.25 -2.60 7.70
N ASP A 46 7.70 -1.51 7.07
CA ASP A 46 8.88 -0.77 7.50
C ASP A 46 8.50 0.30 8.55
N PHE A 47 8.99 0.12 9.77
CA PHE A 47 8.75 1.08 10.86
C PHE A 47 9.47 2.43 10.66
N ASN A 48 10.56 2.44 9.88
CA ASN A 48 11.32 3.62 9.48
C ASN A 48 10.87 4.17 8.11
N CYS A 49 9.68 3.78 7.65
CA CYS A 49 9.16 4.12 6.33
C CYS A 49 9.17 5.63 6.01
N ILE A 50 9.05 6.53 6.99
CA ILE A 50 9.09 7.98 6.73
C ILE A 50 10.47 8.41 6.22
N GLU A 51 11.53 7.95 6.88
CA GLU A 51 12.90 8.27 6.49
C GLU A 51 13.25 7.57 5.17
N ASN A 52 12.96 6.28 5.07
CA ASN A 52 13.24 5.50 3.87
C ASN A 52 12.47 6.03 2.64
N TYR A 53 11.19 6.39 2.81
CA TYR A 53 10.39 7.01 1.76
C TYR A 53 11.04 8.28 1.22
N SER A 54 11.58 9.13 2.09
CA SER A 54 12.22 10.39 1.69
C SER A 54 13.37 10.19 0.71
N LEU A 55 14.06 9.05 0.79
CA LEU A 55 15.18 8.66 -0.06
C LEU A 55 14.74 8.04 -1.40
N ILE A 56 13.53 7.48 -1.46
CA ILE A 56 13.07 6.68 -2.61
C ILE A 56 11.89 7.31 -3.38
N LYS A 57 11.21 8.32 -2.82
CA LYS A 57 9.98 8.90 -3.38
C LYS A 57 10.09 9.41 -4.82
N ASN A 58 11.30 9.75 -5.26
CA ASN A 58 11.60 10.27 -6.60
C ASN A 58 12.14 9.18 -7.56
N LYS A 59 12.35 7.95 -7.08
CA LYS A 59 12.79 6.84 -7.92
C LYS A 59 11.60 6.32 -8.73
N GLU A 60 11.89 5.78 -9.91
CA GLU A 60 10.90 5.02 -10.68
C GLU A 60 10.54 3.74 -9.94
N ILE A 61 9.23 3.46 -9.81
CA ILE A 61 8.71 2.31 -9.07
C ILE A 61 9.31 0.98 -9.58
N GLU A 62 9.56 0.89 -10.88
CA GLU A 62 10.15 -0.27 -11.56
C GLU A 62 11.54 -0.63 -11.04
N THR A 63 12.28 0.39 -10.59
CA THR A 63 13.67 0.28 -10.13
C THR A 63 13.80 0.00 -8.64
N LEU A 64 12.69 0.08 -7.89
CA LEU A 64 12.69 -0.14 -6.45
C LEU A 64 12.99 -1.61 -6.12
N THR A 65 13.85 -1.80 -5.13
CA THR A 65 14.09 -3.10 -4.49
C THR A 65 12.88 -3.51 -3.67
N LEU A 66 12.80 -4.80 -3.31
CA LEU A 66 11.69 -5.31 -2.49
C LEU A 66 11.55 -4.57 -1.15
N THR A 67 12.66 -4.25 -0.48
CA THR A 67 12.64 -3.47 0.76
C THR A 67 12.11 -2.06 0.54
N GLU A 68 12.52 -1.39 -0.52
CA GLU A 68 12.03 -0.05 -0.84
C GLU A 68 10.56 -0.04 -1.23
N LEU A 69 10.07 -1.09 -1.91
CA LEU A 69 8.63 -1.27 -2.17
C LEU A 69 7.85 -1.33 -0.87
N TYR A 70 8.31 -2.13 0.10
CA TYR A 70 7.69 -2.20 1.42
C TYR A 70 7.75 -0.87 2.16
N SER A 71 8.89 -0.16 2.14
CA SER A 71 9.00 1.19 2.71
C SER A 71 7.98 2.17 2.12
N TYR A 72 7.79 2.14 0.80
CA TYR A 72 6.81 3.00 0.12
C TYR A 72 5.39 2.61 0.53
N ILE A 73 5.03 1.33 0.45
CA ILE A 73 3.69 0.85 0.82
C ILE A 73 3.40 1.19 2.29
N SER A 74 4.36 0.97 3.20
CA SER A 74 4.22 1.32 4.62
C SER A 74 4.01 2.80 4.85
N TYR A 75 4.65 3.67 4.08
CA TYR A 75 4.43 5.10 4.15
C TYR A 75 2.99 5.48 3.79
N ILE A 76 2.41 4.85 2.77
CA ILE A 76 1.02 5.11 2.34
C ILE A 76 0.04 4.80 3.48
N PHE A 77 0.11 3.59 4.03
CA PHE A 77 -0.76 3.17 5.13
C PHE A 77 -0.56 3.99 6.40
N LYS A 78 0.70 4.30 6.74
CA LYS A 78 1.01 5.10 7.93
C LYS A 78 0.44 6.52 7.83
N ASN A 79 0.48 7.14 6.66
CA ASN A 79 0.00 8.51 6.48
C ASN A 79 -1.52 8.64 6.48
N GLU A 80 -2.25 7.60 6.09
CA GLU A 80 -3.72 7.58 6.16
C GLU A 80 -4.24 7.78 7.60
N GLN A 81 -3.46 7.37 8.61
CA GLN A 81 -3.78 7.63 10.02
C GLN A 81 -3.77 9.14 10.37
N PHE A 82 -3.12 9.96 9.55
CA PHE A 82 -2.97 11.41 9.77
C PHE A 82 -3.77 12.23 8.76
N VAL A 83 -3.97 11.73 7.54
CA VAL A 83 -4.64 12.41 6.44
C VAL A 83 -5.70 11.47 5.88
N ILE A 84 -6.96 11.81 6.16
CA ILE A 84 -8.12 11.07 5.67
C ILE A 84 -8.13 11.08 4.13
N GLY A 85 -8.28 9.90 3.53
CA GLY A 85 -8.35 9.74 2.07
C GLY A 85 -6.98 9.85 1.36
N PHE A 86 -5.88 9.82 2.11
CA PHE A 86 -4.53 9.72 1.55
C PHE A 86 -4.37 8.45 0.72
N ILE A 87 -4.76 7.30 1.24
CA ILE A 87 -4.66 6.02 0.53
C ILE A 87 -5.54 6.01 -0.72
N ASP A 88 -6.72 6.62 -0.67
CA ASP A 88 -7.63 6.75 -1.81
C ASP A 88 -6.95 7.46 -2.98
N GLN A 89 -6.18 8.53 -2.71
CA GLN A 89 -5.40 9.24 -3.74
C GLN A 89 -4.37 8.31 -4.41
N TYR A 90 -3.67 7.48 -3.62
CA TYR A 90 -2.68 6.53 -4.14
C TYR A 90 -3.30 5.33 -4.87
N CYS A 91 -4.54 5.00 -4.53
CA CYS A 91 -5.32 4.02 -5.27
C CYS A 91 -5.83 4.59 -6.59
N GLU A 92 -6.38 5.81 -6.58
CA GLU A 92 -6.93 6.49 -7.76
C GLU A 92 -5.86 6.79 -8.80
N ASN A 93 -4.69 7.26 -8.40
CA ASN A 93 -3.58 7.54 -9.30
C ASN A 93 -2.81 6.27 -9.74
N GLY A 94 -3.20 5.09 -9.26
CA GLY A 94 -2.62 3.80 -9.62
C GLY A 94 -1.24 3.49 -9.01
N ILE A 95 -0.70 4.35 -8.14
CA ILE A 95 0.61 4.13 -7.51
C ILE A 95 0.58 2.90 -6.61
N LEU A 96 -0.43 2.76 -5.74
CA LEU A 96 -0.52 1.60 -4.84
C LEU A 96 -0.65 0.30 -5.63
N LEU A 97 -1.45 0.30 -6.70
CA LEU A 97 -1.57 -0.84 -7.60
C LEU A 97 -0.21 -1.26 -8.17
N LYS A 98 0.53 -0.29 -8.72
CA LYS A 98 1.83 -0.53 -9.34
C LYS A 98 2.87 -1.05 -8.35
N LEU A 99 2.86 -0.55 -7.11
CA LEU A 99 3.72 -1.03 -6.03
C LEU A 99 3.42 -2.51 -5.70
N LEU A 100 2.14 -2.86 -5.52
CA LEU A 100 1.73 -4.22 -5.19
C LEU A 100 2.02 -5.22 -6.32
N GLU A 101 1.78 -4.83 -7.59
CA GLU A 101 2.13 -5.65 -8.75
C GLU A 101 3.65 -5.88 -8.84
N ARG A 102 4.46 -4.85 -8.52
CA ARG A 102 5.92 -4.99 -8.46
C ARG A 102 6.37 -5.95 -7.35
N VAL A 103 5.72 -5.93 -6.19
CA VAL A 103 5.98 -6.90 -5.11
C VAL A 103 5.72 -8.33 -5.60
N ILE A 104 4.60 -8.59 -6.30
CA ILE A 104 4.32 -9.94 -6.85
C ILE A 104 5.40 -10.39 -7.83
N GLN A 105 5.86 -9.49 -8.71
CA GLN A 105 6.91 -9.81 -9.69
C GLN A 105 8.24 -10.20 -9.04
N TRP A 106 8.58 -9.63 -7.88
CA TRP A 106 9.80 -9.99 -7.14
C TRP A 106 9.72 -11.38 -6.48
N GLN A 107 8.53 -11.96 -6.36
CA GLN A 107 8.29 -13.24 -5.69
C GLN A 107 8.06 -14.42 -6.64
N ASN A 108 8.00 -14.15 -7.94
CA ASN A 108 7.95 -15.14 -9.01
C ASN A 108 9.32 -15.22 -9.69
#